data_AF-W9WA19-F1
#
_entry.id   AF-W9WA19-F1
#
_cell.length_a   1.000
_cell.length_b   1.000
_cell.length_c   1.000
_cell.angle_alpha   90.00
_cell.angle_beta   90.00
_cell.angle_gamma   90.00
#
_symmetry.space_group_name_H-M   'P 1'
#
loop_
_entity.id
_entity.type
_entity.pdbx_description
1 polymer ?
#
loop_
_entity_poly.entity_id
_entity_poly.type
_entity_poly.pdbx_seq_one_letter_code
_entity_poly.pdbx_strand_id
1 'polypeptide(L)'
;MAPSKYSEHILAYEMCAVSYQSQRRRTDLQSLNQVVSSLVSAFVKIAWRGMEPWIHCTNGKETLTRVAAWRISPSPETLAAIPPALLPTQLQAAVPHPPVIDWCIFAFLRDKLIQYHSSDPALDDICGEIGLAYVVQADLSEFVVGAEPLTVHFSIHDIIWGMQNNPKLVADGDACGPKPEVKLPAPDLYTLLHTREYAQRVYHQLGIGRGIQEYHLDPSLFARYPHLYEPSAKVAHGIALRSSNKIAWPTPQPLDDVAMNCYRRCASYYTGRTGPLHRSTELIGLCDNA
;
A
#
# COMPACT_ATOMS: atom_id res chain seq x y z
N MET A 1 24.18 -7.63 10.36
CA MET A 1 22.72 -7.38 10.39
C MET A 1 22.25 -7.33 8.95
N ALA A 2 21.21 -8.09 8.59
CA ALA A 2 20.63 -7.98 7.26
C ALA A 2 19.83 -6.67 7.21
N PRO A 3 20.11 -5.76 6.28
CA PRO A 3 19.29 -4.56 6.10
C PRO A 3 17.87 -4.93 5.64
N SER A 4 16.89 -4.07 5.96
CA SER A 4 15.51 -4.20 5.48
C SER A 4 15.47 -4.21 3.95
N LYS A 5 14.86 -5.23 3.35
CA LYS A 5 14.75 -5.37 1.88
C LYS A 5 13.94 -4.23 1.29
N TYR A 6 12.84 -3.85 1.96
CA TYR A 6 12.08 -2.66 1.58
C TYR A 6 12.98 -1.43 1.50
N SER A 7 13.77 -1.20 2.53
CA SER A 7 14.66 -0.05 2.64
C SER A 7 15.77 -0.07 1.61
N GLU A 8 16.35 -1.22 1.30
CA GLU A 8 17.35 -1.37 0.24
C GLU A 8 16.79 -0.96 -1.12
N HIS A 9 15.60 -1.44 -1.48
CA HIS A 9 14.93 -1.05 -2.71
C HIS A 9 14.57 0.43 -2.74
N ILE A 10 14.10 0.99 -1.63
CA ILE A 10 13.77 2.42 -1.51
C ILE A 10 15.00 3.27 -1.79
N LEU A 11 16.10 3.02 -1.07
CA LEU A 11 17.35 3.74 -1.25
C LEU A 11 17.89 3.59 -2.69
N ALA A 12 17.81 2.38 -3.26
CA ALA A 12 18.27 2.10 -4.61
C ALA A 12 17.53 2.91 -5.68
N TYR A 13 16.20 2.97 -5.62
CA TYR A 13 15.45 3.76 -6.59
C TYR A 13 15.58 5.26 -6.33
N GLU A 14 15.69 5.70 -5.07
CA GLU A 14 15.93 7.11 -4.71
C GLU A 14 17.27 7.59 -5.29
N MET A 15 18.32 6.78 -5.17
CA MET A 15 19.63 7.06 -5.78
C MET A 15 19.54 7.21 -7.30
N CYS A 16 18.75 6.37 -7.98
CA CYS A 16 18.53 6.50 -9.42
C CYS A 16 17.81 7.82 -9.78
N ALA A 17 16.84 8.24 -8.97
CA ALA A 17 16.12 9.50 -9.15
C ALA A 17 17.01 10.73 -8.88
N VAL A 18 17.85 10.72 -7.84
CA VAL A 18 18.81 11.78 -7.56
C VAL A 18 19.83 11.91 -8.70
N SER A 19 20.29 10.78 -9.22
CA SER A 19 21.19 10.76 -10.38
C SER A 19 20.55 11.42 -11.61
N TYR A 20 19.24 11.20 -11.83
CA TYR A 20 18.45 11.90 -12.83
C TYR A 20 18.39 13.43 -12.58
N GLN A 21 18.11 13.85 -11.35
CA GLN A 21 17.98 15.27 -11.03
C GLN A 21 19.29 16.04 -11.22
N SER A 22 20.42 15.46 -10.82
CA SER A 22 21.74 16.10 -10.94
C SER A 22 22.09 16.50 -12.39
N GLN A 23 21.52 15.79 -13.38
CA GLN A 23 21.74 16.05 -14.80
C GLN A 23 20.81 17.15 -15.37
N ARG A 24 19.84 17.66 -14.60
CA ARG A 24 18.91 18.72 -15.03
C ARG A 24 19.04 19.97 -14.17
N ARG A 25 19.12 21.15 -14.81
CA ARG A 25 19.30 22.45 -14.13
C ARG A 25 18.05 22.94 -13.37
N ARG A 26 16.88 22.33 -13.59
CA ARG A 26 15.64 22.60 -12.84
C ARG A 26 14.63 21.47 -13.13
N THR A 27 14.21 20.74 -12.12
CA THR A 27 13.16 19.72 -12.23
C THR A 27 11.91 20.29 -11.57
N ASP A 28 10.83 20.47 -12.33
CA ASP A 28 9.54 20.82 -11.77
C ASP A 28 8.91 19.61 -11.04
N LEU A 29 7.98 19.87 -10.14
CA LEU A 29 7.34 18.85 -9.30
C LEU A 29 6.64 17.75 -10.12
N GLN A 30 6.08 18.10 -11.27
CA GLN A 30 5.38 17.14 -12.14
C GLN A 30 6.37 16.16 -12.76
N SER A 31 7.49 16.65 -13.29
CA SER A 31 8.57 15.80 -13.82
C SER A 31 9.14 14.87 -12.75
N LEU A 32 9.38 15.37 -11.52
CA LEU A 32 9.83 14.54 -10.41
C LEU A 32 8.84 13.42 -10.08
N ASN A 33 7.56 13.75 -9.93
CA ASN A 33 6.51 12.79 -9.62
C ASN A 33 6.36 11.71 -10.70
N GLN A 34 6.58 12.03 -11.98
CA GLN A 34 6.53 11.03 -13.06
C GLN A 34 7.67 10.01 -12.95
N VAL A 35 8.89 10.47 -12.71
CA VAL A 35 10.06 9.59 -12.53
C VAL A 35 9.86 8.71 -11.30
N VAL A 36 9.53 9.32 -10.17
CA VAL A 36 9.33 8.62 -8.89
C VAL A 36 8.16 7.63 -8.99
N SER A 37 7.04 8.02 -9.61
CA SER A 37 5.91 7.09 -9.80
C SER A 37 6.31 5.88 -10.65
N SER A 38 7.16 6.07 -11.65
CA SER A 38 7.67 4.97 -12.48
C SER A 38 8.58 4.03 -11.69
N LEU A 39 9.45 4.60 -10.84
CA LEU A 39 10.35 3.84 -9.96
C LEU A 39 9.59 3.04 -8.89
N VAL A 40 8.62 3.67 -8.22
CA VAL A 40 7.73 2.98 -7.27
C VAL A 40 6.96 1.86 -7.97
N SER A 41 6.46 2.09 -9.19
CA SER A 41 5.79 1.04 -9.97
C SER A 41 6.71 -0.13 -10.30
N ALA A 42 7.96 0.15 -10.68
CA ALA A 42 8.96 -0.88 -10.94
C ALA A 42 9.26 -1.69 -9.67
N PHE A 43 9.36 -1.04 -8.50
CA PHE A 43 9.56 -1.74 -7.23
C PHE A 43 8.40 -2.70 -6.94
N VAL A 44 7.16 -2.21 -7.01
CA VAL A 44 5.97 -3.03 -6.73
C VAL A 44 5.89 -4.24 -7.66
N LYS A 45 6.09 -4.04 -8.97
CA LYS A 45 5.97 -5.12 -9.96
C LYS A 45 7.11 -6.14 -9.92
N ILE A 46 8.35 -5.67 -9.76
CA ILE A 46 9.53 -6.53 -9.94
C ILE A 46 9.94 -7.19 -8.63
N ALA A 47 9.98 -6.41 -7.55
CA ALA A 47 10.51 -6.85 -6.26
C ALA A 47 9.41 -7.25 -5.28
N TRP A 48 8.25 -6.57 -5.29
CA TRP A 48 7.17 -6.78 -4.32
C TRP A 48 5.94 -7.46 -4.93
N ARG A 49 6.20 -8.56 -5.63
CA ARG A 49 5.21 -9.32 -6.41
C ARG A 49 3.99 -9.69 -5.57
N GLY A 50 2.80 -9.47 -6.12
CA GLY A 50 1.51 -9.79 -5.48
C GLY A 50 0.88 -8.63 -4.72
N MET A 51 1.57 -7.49 -4.59
CA MET A 51 1.05 -6.29 -3.91
C MET A 51 0.43 -5.26 -4.84
N GLU A 52 0.46 -5.47 -6.16
CA GLU A 52 -0.19 -4.62 -7.14
C GLU A 52 -1.68 -4.36 -6.82
N PRO A 53 -2.49 -5.37 -6.45
CA PRO A 53 -3.88 -5.16 -6.08
C PRO A 53 -4.03 -4.20 -4.90
N TRP A 54 -3.24 -4.43 -3.85
CA TRP A 54 -3.24 -3.60 -2.66
C TRP A 54 -2.85 -2.15 -2.98
N ILE A 55 -1.72 -1.97 -3.67
CA ILE A 55 -1.20 -0.65 -4.05
C ILE A 55 -2.18 0.10 -4.94
N HIS A 56 -2.91 -0.61 -5.81
CA HIS A 56 -3.96 -0.01 -6.64
C HIS A 56 -5.18 0.38 -5.81
N CYS A 57 -5.74 -0.54 -5.03
CA CYS A 57 -6.99 -0.35 -4.28
C CYS A 57 -6.87 0.66 -3.12
N THR A 58 -5.66 0.88 -2.59
CA THR A 58 -5.43 1.81 -1.46
C THR A 58 -4.93 3.20 -1.89
N ASN A 59 -4.85 3.45 -3.20
CA ASN A 59 -4.12 4.59 -3.77
C ASN A 59 -2.66 4.68 -3.27
N GLY A 60 -2.05 3.52 -3.00
CA GLY A 60 -0.69 3.41 -2.47
C GLY A 60 0.34 4.00 -3.43
N LYS A 61 0.17 3.84 -4.75
CA LYS A 61 1.15 4.33 -5.73
C LYS A 61 1.34 5.84 -5.64
N GLU A 62 0.24 6.59 -5.65
CA GLU A 62 0.28 8.06 -5.56
C GLU A 62 0.84 8.51 -4.22
N THR A 63 0.42 7.84 -3.15
CA THR A 63 0.88 8.10 -1.78
C THR A 63 2.39 7.93 -1.64
N LEU A 64 2.92 6.77 -2.04
CA LEU A 64 4.35 6.47 -2.00
C LEU A 64 5.16 7.38 -2.93
N THR A 65 4.59 7.77 -4.08
CA THR A 65 5.23 8.72 -4.99
C THR A 65 5.49 10.07 -4.30
N ARG A 66 4.49 10.60 -3.59
CA ARG A 66 4.61 11.90 -2.90
C ARG A 66 5.63 11.85 -1.77
N VAL A 67 5.63 10.78 -0.97
CA VAL A 67 6.61 10.56 0.10
C VAL A 67 8.03 10.47 -0.47
N ALA A 68 8.24 9.65 -1.50
CA ALA A 68 9.55 9.51 -2.14
C ALA A 68 10.01 10.80 -2.83
N ALA A 69 9.10 11.55 -3.48
CA ALA A 69 9.44 12.83 -4.08
C ALA A 69 9.95 13.86 -3.05
N TRP A 70 9.33 13.92 -1.88
CA TRP A 70 9.83 14.75 -0.76
C TRP A 70 11.19 14.28 -0.25
N ARG A 71 11.39 12.96 -0.06
CA ARG A 71 12.68 12.41 0.38
C ARG A 71 13.82 12.69 -0.60
N ILE A 72 13.54 12.61 -1.90
CA ILE A 72 14.50 12.88 -2.97
C ILE A 72 14.80 14.37 -3.10
N SER A 73 13.79 15.22 -2.98
CA SER A 73 13.92 16.68 -3.16
C SER A 73 13.09 17.44 -2.12
N PRO A 74 13.59 17.57 -0.88
CA PRO A 74 12.86 18.27 0.17
C PRO A 74 12.68 19.75 -0.16
N SER A 75 11.42 20.19 -0.26
CA SER A 75 11.03 21.59 -0.43
C SER A 75 9.67 21.83 0.21
N PRO A 76 9.27 23.11 0.42
CA PRO A 76 7.91 23.42 0.85
C PRO A 76 6.84 22.84 -0.08
N GLU A 77 7.11 22.80 -1.40
CA GLU A 77 6.15 22.24 -2.37
C GLU A 77 6.02 20.72 -2.26
N THR A 78 7.13 19.99 -2.15
CA THR A 78 7.08 18.52 -2.02
C THR A 78 6.52 18.09 -0.66
N LEU A 79 6.80 18.84 0.41
CA LEU A 79 6.24 18.61 1.74
C LEU A 79 4.71 18.83 1.74
N ALA A 80 4.23 19.92 1.13
CA ALA A 80 2.81 20.23 1.05
C ALA A 80 2.01 19.21 0.23
N ALA A 81 2.67 18.44 -0.63
CA ALA A 81 2.04 17.39 -1.43
C ALA A 81 1.79 16.09 -0.66
N ILE A 82 2.45 15.87 0.49
CA ILE A 82 2.32 14.66 1.29
C ILE A 82 0.95 14.64 1.99
N PRO A 83 0.22 13.50 1.99
CA PRO A 83 -1.00 13.37 2.78
C PRO A 83 -0.75 13.64 4.27
N PRO A 84 -1.68 14.29 5.00
CA PRO A 84 -1.49 14.64 6.41
C PRO A 84 -1.04 13.47 7.31
N ALA A 85 -1.57 12.27 7.09
CA ALA A 85 -1.23 11.08 7.86
C ALA A 85 0.25 10.64 7.71
N LEU A 86 0.91 11.08 6.65
CA LEU A 86 2.30 10.72 6.31
C LEU A 86 3.28 11.86 6.48
N LEU A 87 2.84 13.05 6.91
CA LEU A 87 3.75 14.14 7.24
C LEU A 87 4.80 13.65 8.27
N PRO A 88 6.08 14.00 8.10
CA PRO A 88 7.14 13.52 8.98
C PRO A 88 6.90 13.99 10.42
N THR A 89 7.08 13.10 11.38
CA THR A 89 7.11 13.45 12.80
C THR A 89 8.40 14.20 13.14
N GLN A 90 8.44 14.80 14.33
CA GLN A 90 9.67 15.42 14.84
C GLN A 90 10.80 14.40 14.96
N LEU A 91 10.50 13.18 15.42
CA LEU A 91 11.51 12.13 15.56
C LEU A 91 12.03 11.67 14.19
N GLN A 92 11.15 11.43 13.22
CA GLN A 92 11.55 11.09 11.84
C GLN A 92 12.49 12.14 11.24
N ALA A 93 12.25 13.43 11.48
CA ALA A 93 13.10 14.50 10.99
C ALA A 93 14.43 14.62 11.74
N ALA A 94 14.51 14.13 12.98
CA ALA A 94 15.66 14.30 13.86
C ALA A 94 16.68 13.16 13.79
N VAL A 95 16.27 11.93 13.43
CA VAL A 95 17.16 10.76 13.46
C VAL A 95 17.13 9.94 12.16
N PRO A 96 18.29 9.42 11.71
CA PRO A 96 18.32 8.46 10.61
C PRO A 96 17.55 7.19 10.98
N HIS A 97 16.78 6.67 10.04
CA HIS A 97 15.98 5.47 10.21
C HIS A 97 15.74 4.76 8.86
N PRO A 98 15.37 3.47 8.87
CA PRO A 98 15.01 2.74 7.65
C PRO A 98 13.84 3.39 6.89
N PRO A 99 14.00 3.75 5.59
CA PRO A 99 12.97 4.44 4.82
C PRO A 99 11.61 3.74 4.73
N VAL A 100 11.55 2.41 4.92
CA VAL A 100 10.28 1.67 4.96
C VAL A 100 9.35 2.17 6.08
N ILE A 101 9.91 2.70 7.17
CA ILE A 101 9.12 3.21 8.30
C ILE A 101 8.26 4.40 7.85
N ASP A 102 8.74 5.22 6.91
CA ASP A 102 7.99 6.37 6.40
C ASP A 102 6.67 5.99 5.72
N TRP A 103 6.49 4.73 5.33
CA TRP A 103 5.27 4.25 4.67
C TRP A 103 4.14 3.92 5.64
N CYS A 104 4.42 3.85 6.94
CA CYS A 104 3.39 3.64 7.95
C CYS A 104 2.55 4.92 8.11
N ILE A 105 1.24 4.82 7.95
CA ILE A 105 0.32 5.97 7.97
C ILE A 105 0.00 6.46 9.39
N PHE A 106 0.54 5.80 10.42
CA PHE A 106 0.29 6.11 11.82
C PHE A 106 1.55 6.74 12.42
N ALA A 107 1.50 8.05 12.68
CA ALA A 107 2.62 8.81 13.23
C ALA A 107 3.22 8.17 14.49
N PHE A 108 2.37 7.76 15.44
CA PHE A 108 2.85 7.11 16.68
C PHE A 108 3.59 5.80 16.41
N LEU A 109 3.11 4.96 15.47
CA LEU A 109 3.80 3.72 15.12
C LEU A 109 5.15 4.00 14.47
N ARG A 110 5.25 5.02 13.61
CA ARG A 110 6.54 5.42 13.02
C ARG A 110 7.56 5.75 14.09
N ASP A 111 7.16 6.55 15.08
CA ASP A 111 8.05 6.91 16.19
C ASP A 111 8.47 5.69 17.02
N LYS A 112 7.55 4.76 17.29
CA LYS A 112 7.86 3.51 18.00
C LYS A 112 8.76 2.59 17.17
N LEU A 113 8.52 2.45 15.88
CA LEU A 113 9.39 1.69 14.98
C LEU A 113 10.80 2.29 14.95
N ILE A 114 10.92 3.62 14.94
CA ILE A 114 12.22 4.28 15.01
C ILE A 114 12.93 3.95 16.33
N GLN A 115 12.22 4.07 17.46
CA GLN A 115 12.77 3.86 18.79
C GLN A 115 13.21 2.41 19.03
N TYR A 116 12.43 1.44 18.56
CA TYR A 116 12.60 0.03 18.95
C TYR A 116 13.10 -0.87 17.82
N HIS A 117 12.89 -0.52 16.55
CA HIS A 117 13.09 -1.43 15.42
C HIS A 117 13.95 -0.88 14.27
N SER A 118 14.55 0.31 14.39
CA SER A 118 15.40 0.89 13.33
C SER A 118 16.55 -0.01 12.87
N SER A 119 17.01 -0.94 13.72
CA SER A 119 18.06 -1.89 13.37
C SER A 119 17.58 -3.34 13.55
N ASP A 120 16.29 -3.58 13.75
CA ASP A 120 15.78 -4.93 13.98
C ASP A 120 15.77 -5.74 12.67
N PRO A 121 16.40 -6.93 12.62
CA PRO A 121 16.34 -7.81 11.44
C PRO A 121 14.92 -8.23 11.06
N ALA A 122 13.98 -8.19 12.01
CA ALA A 122 12.56 -8.51 11.78
C ALA A 122 11.74 -7.31 11.29
N LEU A 123 12.35 -6.15 11.00
CA LEU A 123 11.61 -4.94 10.61
C LEU A 123 10.68 -5.16 9.41
N ASP A 124 11.11 -5.92 8.40
CA ASP A 124 10.28 -6.21 7.23
C ASP A 124 9.03 -7.01 7.60
N ASP A 125 9.16 -7.99 8.51
CA ASP A 125 8.03 -8.81 8.99
C ASP A 125 7.07 -7.95 9.82
N ILE A 126 7.61 -7.10 10.70
CA ILE A 126 6.82 -6.16 11.51
C ILE A 126 6.04 -5.19 10.61
N CYS A 127 6.69 -4.62 9.59
CA CYS A 127 6.03 -3.76 8.60
C CYS A 127 4.91 -4.50 7.85
N GLY A 128 5.12 -5.77 7.48
CA GLY A 128 4.09 -6.58 6.85
C GLY A 128 2.90 -6.86 7.75
N GLU A 129 3.15 -7.15 9.03
CA GLU A 129 2.10 -7.38 10.02
C GLU A 129 1.32 -6.11 10.36
N ILE A 130 1.98 -4.95 10.35
CA ILE A 130 1.31 -3.65 10.41
C ILE A 130 0.39 -3.48 9.19
N GLY A 131 0.85 -3.80 7.99
CA GLY A 131 0.04 -3.76 6.77
C GLY A 131 -1.21 -4.66 6.84
N LEU A 132 -1.06 -5.89 7.37
CA LEU A 132 -2.19 -6.81 7.62
C LEU A 132 -3.15 -6.31 8.70
N ALA A 133 -2.67 -5.52 9.66
CA ALA A 133 -3.48 -4.96 10.72
C ALA A 133 -4.33 -3.76 10.28
N TYR A 134 -4.22 -3.28 9.03
CA TYR A 134 -5.04 -2.17 8.55
C TYR A 134 -6.50 -2.60 8.39
N VAL A 135 -7.38 -1.88 9.09
CA VAL A 135 -8.82 -2.14 9.14
C VAL A 135 -9.64 -0.87 8.94
N VAL A 136 -10.91 -1.01 8.61
CA VAL A 136 -11.90 0.07 8.65
C VAL A 136 -13.03 -0.36 9.59
N GLN A 137 -13.42 0.53 10.51
CA GLN A 137 -14.54 0.30 11.42
C GLN A 137 -15.87 0.67 10.76
N ALA A 138 -16.92 -0.07 11.06
CA ALA A 138 -18.27 0.20 10.58
C ALA A 138 -19.34 -0.42 11.49
N ASP A 139 -20.60 -0.10 11.23
CA ASP A 139 -21.76 -0.75 11.86
C ASP A 139 -22.21 -1.95 11.03
N LEU A 140 -22.25 -3.15 11.64
CA LEU A 140 -22.63 -4.40 10.98
C LEU A 140 -24.05 -4.35 10.36
N SER A 141 -24.96 -3.59 10.95
CA SER A 141 -26.36 -3.47 10.47
C SER A 141 -26.46 -2.86 9.07
N GLU A 142 -25.43 -2.13 8.62
CA GLU A 142 -25.35 -1.62 7.24
C GLU A 142 -24.95 -2.69 6.22
N PHE A 143 -24.38 -3.81 6.67
CA PHE A 143 -23.76 -4.82 5.80
C PHE A 143 -24.46 -6.18 5.81
N VAL A 144 -25.24 -6.51 6.85
CA VAL A 144 -25.93 -7.81 6.96
C VAL A 144 -27.40 -7.61 7.32
N VAL A 145 -28.29 -8.29 6.58
CA VAL A 145 -29.74 -8.24 6.80
C VAL A 145 -30.07 -8.76 8.19
N GLY A 146 -30.86 -7.99 8.95
CA GLY A 146 -31.33 -8.38 10.28
C GLY A 146 -30.26 -8.34 11.38
N ALA A 147 -29.05 -7.85 11.09
CA ALA A 147 -28.06 -7.61 12.13
C ALA A 147 -28.44 -6.39 12.98
N GLU A 148 -28.31 -6.52 14.30
CA GLU A 148 -28.44 -5.38 15.21
C GLU A 148 -27.23 -4.42 15.07
N PRO A 149 -27.39 -3.13 15.42
CA PRO A 149 -26.30 -2.18 15.43
C PRO A 149 -25.12 -2.68 16.28
N LEU A 150 -23.99 -2.92 15.62
CA LEU A 150 -22.81 -3.51 16.25
C LEU A 150 -21.55 -3.01 15.57
N THR A 151 -20.66 -2.38 16.35
CA THR A 151 -19.37 -1.95 15.80
C THR A 151 -18.49 -3.16 15.49
N VAL A 152 -18.08 -3.23 14.23
CA VAL A 152 -17.19 -4.23 13.68
C VAL A 152 -16.04 -3.57 12.95
N HIS A 153 -14.98 -4.32 12.66
CA HIS A 153 -13.90 -3.84 11.81
C HIS A 153 -13.48 -4.85 10.76
N PHE A 154 -13.40 -4.40 9.51
CA PHE A 154 -13.07 -5.22 8.36
C PHE A 154 -11.58 -5.13 8.03
N SER A 155 -10.95 -6.27 7.73
CA SER A 155 -9.59 -6.31 7.16
C SER A 155 -9.62 -5.71 5.76
N ILE A 156 -8.83 -4.66 5.54
CA ILE A 156 -8.66 -4.09 4.19
C ILE A 156 -8.04 -5.14 3.26
N HIS A 157 -7.16 -5.98 3.80
CA HIS A 157 -6.45 -7.00 3.04
C HIS A 157 -7.39 -8.11 2.58
N ASP A 158 -8.28 -8.56 3.47
CA ASP A 158 -9.27 -9.59 3.17
C ASP A 158 -10.26 -9.11 2.12
N ILE A 159 -10.67 -7.84 2.19
CA ILE A 159 -11.57 -7.24 1.20
C ILE A 159 -10.90 -7.23 -0.18
N ILE A 160 -9.68 -6.66 -0.27
CA ILE A 160 -8.95 -6.56 -1.55
C ILE A 160 -8.66 -7.95 -2.12
N TRP A 161 -8.24 -8.89 -1.26
CA TRP A 161 -8.02 -10.27 -1.66
C TRP A 161 -9.31 -10.94 -2.14
N GLY A 162 -10.42 -10.73 -1.42
CA GLY A 162 -11.73 -11.28 -1.74
C GLY A 162 -12.28 -10.78 -3.07
N MET A 163 -12.04 -9.52 -3.42
CA MET A 163 -12.41 -8.95 -4.74
C MET A 163 -11.78 -9.69 -5.92
N GLN A 164 -10.67 -10.38 -5.70
CA GLN A 164 -9.92 -11.07 -6.75
C GLN A 164 -10.09 -12.59 -6.69
N ASN A 165 -10.11 -13.16 -5.49
CA ASN A 165 -9.95 -14.58 -5.27
C ASN A 165 -11.22 -15.28 -4.77
N ASN A 166 -12.19 -14.55 -4.20
CA ASN A 166 -13.44 -15.19 -3.77
C ASN A 166 -14.22 -15.73 -4.99
N PRO A 167 -15.02 -16.79 -4.78
CA PRO A 167 -15.99 -17.26 -5.77
C PRO A 167 -16.95 -16.14 -6.21
N LYS A 168 -17.36 -16.20 -7.48
CA LYS A 168 -18.45 -15.38 -8.02
C LYS A 168 -19.79 -15.99 -7.61
N LEU A 169 -20.80 -15.15 -7.38
CA LEU A 169 -22.18 -15.59 -7.15
C LEU A 169 -22.78 -16.39 -8.32
N VAL A 170 -22.38 -16.08 -9.56
CA VAL A 170 -22.86 -16.77 -10.77
C VAL A 170 -21.64 -17.24 -11.56
N ALA A 171 -21.64 -18.51 -11.96
CA ALA A 171 -20.58 -19.08 -12.78
C ALA A 171 -20.56 -18.46 -14.18
N ASP A 172 -19.38 -18.33 -14.79
CA ASP A 172 -19.19 -17.70 -16.12
C ASP A 172 -19.94 -18.40 -17.28
N GLY A 173 -20.63 -19.53 -17.02
CA GLY A 173 -21.39 -20.30 -18.00
C GLY A 173 -22.76 -19.73 -18.42
N ASP A 174 -23.27 -18.70 -17.74
CA ASP A 174 -24.59 -18.08 -18.01
C ASP A 174 -24.47 -16.65 -18.61
N ALA A 175 -23.38 -16.39 -19.34
CA ALA A 175 -23.01 -15.05 -19.84
C ALA A 175 -23.86 -14.50 -21.00
N CYS A 176 -25.18 -14.69 -20.98
CA CYS A 176 -26.12 -14.03 -21.89
C CYS A 176 -27.04 -13.00 -21.19
N GLY A 177 -26.72 -12.62 -19.94
CA GLY A 177 -27.49 -11.64 -19.16
C GLY A 177 -26.64 -10.52 -18.54
N PRO A 178 -27.26 -9.40 -18.14
CA PRO A 178 -26.58 -8.35 -17.37
C PRO A 178 -26.02 -8.95 -16.07
N LYS A 179 -24.78 -8.57 -15.71
CA LYS A 179 -24.14 -9.01 -14.45
C LYS A 179 -25.08 -8.73 -13.27
N PRO A 180 -25.33 -9.71 -12.38
CA PRO A 180 -26.23 -9.51 -11.25
C PRO A 180 -25.72 -8.37 -10.38
N GLU A 181 -26.54 -7.32 -10.24
CA GLU A 181 -26.21 -6.19 -9.39
C GLU A 181 -26.48 -6.58 -7.93
N VAL A 182 -25.44 -7.01 -7.23
CA VAL A 182 -25.49 -7.29 -5.79
C VAL A 182 -25.63 -5.98 -5.02
N LYS A 183 -26.44 -5.92 -3.96
CA LYS A 183 -26.62 -4.74 -3.10
C LYS A 183 -26.35 -5.12 -1.65
N LEU A 184 -25.83 -4.16 -0.88
CA LEU A 184 -25.80 -4.28 0.59
C LEU A 184 -27.16 -3.85 1.14
N PRO A 185 -27.60 -4.40 2.29
CA PRO A 185 -26.92 -5.42 3.09
C PRO A 185 -26.98 -6.85 2.49
N ALA A 186 -25.97 -7.67 2.79
CA ALA A 186 -25.89 -9.08 2.40
C ALA A 186 -26.88 -9.96 3.20
N PRO A 187 -27.31 -11.12 2.66
CA PRO A 187 -28.26 -12.00 3.37
C PRO A 187 -27.69 -12.56 4.68
N ASP A 188 -26.38 -12.78 4.73
CA ASP A 188 -25.67 -13.30 5.90
C ASP A 188 -24.18 -12.91 5.86
N LEU A 189 -23.51 -13.07 7.00
CA LEU A 189 -22.11 -12.71 7.17
C LEU A 189 -21.16 -13.58 6.32
N TYR A 190 -21.49 -14.86 6.12
CA TYR A 190 -20.64 -15.74 5.32
C TYR A 190 -20.63 -15.28 3.86
N THR A 191 -21.81 -15.00 3.30
CA THR A 191 -21.99 -14.47 1.95
C THR A 191 -21.26 -13.13 1.79
N LEU A 192 -21.34 -12.24 2.78
CA LEU A 192 -20.63 -10.95 2.76
C LEU A 192 -19.11 -11.11 2.63
N LEU A 193 -18.52 -12.01 3.42
CA LEU A 193 -17.06 -12.17 3.53
C LEU A 193 -16.43 -13.07 2.46
N HIS A 194 -17.20 -14.01 1.90
CA HIS A 194 -16.67 -15.07 1.02
C HIS A 194 -17.14 -14.96 -0.43
N THR A 195 -17.78 -13.86 -0.81
CA THR A 195 -18.26 -13.62 -2.18
C THR A 195 -17.56 -12.43 -2.81
N ARG A 196 -17.19 -12.56 -4.09
CA ARG A 196 -16.44 -11.52 -4.81
C ARG A 196 -17.22 -10.21 -4.95
N GLU A 197 -18.49 -10.30 -5.36
CA GLU A 197 -19.34 -9.14 -5.60
C GLU A 197 -19.63 -8.38 -4.31
N TYR A 198 -19.80 -9.08 -3.18
CA TYR A 198 -19.96 -8.43 -1.87
C TYR A 198 -18.65 -7.79 -1.40
N ALA A 199 -17.48 -8.42 -1.60
CA ALA A 199 -16.20 -7.78 -1.29
C ALA A 199 -16.03 -6.44 -2.05
N GLN A 200 -16.42 -6.38 -3.33
CA GLN A 200 -16.43 -5.14 -4.11
C GLN A 200 -17.40 -4.09 -3.53
N ARG A 201 -18.60 -4.50 -3.12
CA ARG A 201 -19.56 -3.59 -2.49
C ARG A 201 -19.06 -3.05 -1.14
N VAL A 202 -18.48 -3.91 -0.31
CA VAL A 202 -17.87 -3.52 0.98
C VAL A 202 -16.72 -2.53 0.74
N TYR A 203 -15.84 -2.80 -0.24
CA TYR A 203 -14.76 -1.88 -0.62
C TYR A 203 -15.27 -0.48 -0.97
N HIS A 204 -16.35 -0.39 -1.75
CA HIS A 204 -16.94 0.87 -2.14
C HIS A 204 -17.67 1.57 -0.99
N GLN A 205 -18.44 0.83 -0.19
CA GLN A 205 -19.21 1.38 0.95
C GLN A 205 -18.27 1.93 2.03
N LEU A 206 -17.19 1.21 2.35
CA LEU A 206 -16.17 1.64 3.32
C LEU A 206 -15.23 2.72 2.77
N GLY A 207 -15.35 3.07 1.49
CA GLY A 207 -14.53 4.13 0.89
C GLY A 207 -13.02 3.85 0.89
N ILE A 208 -12.59 2.59 0.87
CA ILE A 208 -11.18 2.19 1.00
C ILE A 208 -10.27 2.89 -0.04
N GLY A 209 -10.77 3.06 -1.27
CA GLY A 209 -10.06 3.75 -2.34
C GLY A 209 -10.07 5.28 -2.26
N ARG A 210 -10.82 5.89 -1.35
CA ARG A 210 -10.88 7.37 -1.19
C ARG A 210 -9.69 7.92 -0.40
N GLY A 211 -8.96 7.05 0.31
CA GLY A 211 -7.70 7.39 0.96
C GLY A 211 -7.55 6.79 2.34
N ILE A 212 -6.33 6.90 2.85
CA ILE A 212 -5.83 6.29 4.09
C ILE A 212 -6.38 6.92 5.39
N GLN A 213 -7.23 7.94 5.31
CA GLN A 213 -7.69 8.70 6.47
C GLN A 213 -8.62 7.90 7.38
N GLU A 214 -9.42 7.00 6.81
CA GLU A 214 -10.40 6.18 7.55
C GLU A 214 -9.79 4.89 8.12
N TYR A 215 -8.49 4.67 7.90
CA TYR A 215 -7.84 3.44 8.31
C TYR A 215 -7.56 3.48 9.81
N HIS A 216 -7.74 2.32 10.43
CA HIS A 216 -7.45 2.03 11.82
C HIS A 216 -6.54 0.80 11.89
N LEU A 217 -6.00 0.54 13.08
CA LEU A 217 -5.20 -0.64 13.39
C LEU A 217 -6.01 -1.66 14.17
N ASP A 218 -5.95 -2.91 13.75
CA ASP A 218 -6.47 -4.04 14.53
C ASP A 218 -5.70 -4.14 15.87
N PRO A 219 -6.39 -4.14 17.02
CA PRO A 219 -5.74 -4.21 18.32
C PRO A 219 -4.94 -5.49 18.57
N SER A 220 -5.21 -6.58 17.83
CA SER A 220 -4.46 -7.84 17.92
C SER A 220 -2.98 -7.69 17.54
N LEU A 221 -2.61 -6.68 16.75
CA LEU A 221 -1.22 -6.33 16.47
C LEU A 221 -0.43 -6.11 17.77
N PHE A 222 -1.05 -5.43 18.74
CA PHE A 222 -0.40 -5.07 20.01
C PHE A 222 -0.33 -6.22 21.00
N ALA A 223 -1.11 -7.29 20.81
CA ALA A 223 -0.89 -8.52 21.57
C ALA A 223 0.47 -9.14 21.22
N ARG A 224 0.91 -8.98 19.97
CA ARG A 224 2.21 -9.46 19.48
C ARG A 224 3.34 -8.46 19.69
N TYR A 225 3.07 -7.17 19.55
CA TYR A 225 4.04 -6.09 19.78
C TYR A 225 3.54 -5.07 20.82
N PRO A 226 3.52 -5.42 22.13
CA PRO A 226 2.93 -4.56 23.16
C PRO A 226 3.60 -3.19 23.27
N HIS A 227 4.90 -3.08 23.01
CA HIS A 227 5.65 -1.83 23.09
C HIS A 227 5.35 -0.85 21.94
N LEU A 228 4.68 -1.30 20.89
CA LEU A 228 4.18 -0.43 19.81
C LEU A 228 2.83 0.21 20.16
N TYR A 229 2.16 -0.24 21.22
CA TYR A 229 0.88 0.30 21.63
C TYR A 229 0.99 1.72 22.18
N GLU A 230 0.04 2.56 21.79
CA GLU A 230 -0.24 3.85 22.39
C GLU A 230 -1.76 4.09 22.33
N PRO A 231 -2.38 4.67 23.38
CA PRO A 231 -3.78 5.07 23.33
C PRO A 231 -4.02 6.05 22.18
N SER A 232 -4.77 5.61 21.16
CA SER A 232 -5.03 6.39 19.96
C SER A 232 -6.42 6.09 19.42
N ALA A 233 -7.11 7.12 18.91
CA ALA A 233 -8.36 6.96 18.18
C ALA A 233 -8.19 6.16 16.88
N LYS A 234 -6.94 5.91 16.45
CA LYS A 234 -6.62 5.08 15.29
C LYS A 234 -6.50 3.59 15.63
N VAL A 235 -6.68 3.19 16.88
CA VAL A 235 -6.80 1.76 17.25
C VAL A 235 -8.28 1.39 17.17
N ALA A 236 -8.60 0.39 16.34
CA ALA A 236 -9.96 -0.06 16.15
C ALA A 236 -10.55 -0.69 17.44
N HIS A 237 -11.86 -0.61 17.55
CA HIS A 237 -12.65 -1.29 18.58
C HIS A 237 -13.82 -2.06 17.95
N GLY A 238 -14.46 -2.90 18.76
CA GLY A 238 -15.54 -3.78 18.30
C GLY A 238 -15.03 -5.15 17.90
N ILE A 239 -15.83 -5.87 17.09
CA ILE A 239 -15.53 -7.25 16.71
C ILE A 239 -14.76 -7.29 15.38
N ALA A 240 -13.66 -8.03 15.36
CA ALA A 240 -12.89 -8.29 14.16
C ALA A 240 -13.68 -9.19 13.19
N LEU A 241 -13.97 -8.67 12.00
CA LEU A 241 -14.47 -9.48 10.90
C LEU A 241 -13.29 -9.84 10.01
N ARG A 242 -13.01 -11.15 9.97
CA ARG A 242 -11.94 -11.76 9.21
C ARG A 242 -12.54 -12.86 8.34
N SER A 243 -12.07 -12.92 7.11
CA SER A 243 -12.26 -14.12 6.30
C SER A 243 -11.39 -15.24 6.87
N SER A 244 -11.77 -16.50 6.67
CA SER A 244 -10.92 -17.64 7.05
C SER A 244 -9.68 -17.81 6.15
N ASN A 245 -9.45 -16.85 5.26
CA ASN A 245 -8.34 -16.87 4.32
C ASN A 245 -7.04 -16.60 5.09
N LYS A 246 -6.13 -17.58 5.13
CA LYS A 246 -4.81 -17.43 5.74
C LYS A 246 -3.89 -16.65 4.80
N ILE A 247 -4.14 -15.36 4.67
CA ILE A 247 -3.40 -14.53 3.72
C ILE A 247 -2.13 -14.00 4.38
N ALA A 248 -0.99 -14.28 3.75
CA ALA A 248 0.30 -13.74 4.17
C ALA A 248 0.57 -12.41 3.45
N TRP A 249 1.24 -11.48 4.13
CA TRP A 249 1.77 -10.28 3.50
C TRP A 249 3.01 -10.63 2.67
N PRO A 250 3.03 -10.37 1.35
CA PRO A 250 4.22 -10.61 0.55
C PRO A 250 5.38 -9.74 1.04
N THR A 251 6.58 -10.30 1.14
CA THR A 251 7.81 -9.54 1.40
C THR A 251 8.54 -9.30 0.07
N PRO A 252 9.20 -8.15 -0.12
CA PRO A 252 10.03 -7.92 -1.30
C PRO A 252 11.10 -9.00 -1.44
N GLN A 253 11.39 -9.36 -2.68
CA GLN A 253 12.60 -10.10 -3.01
C GLN A 253 13.83 -9.25 -2.65
N PRO A 254 15.00 -9.89 -2.40
CA PRO A 254 16.24 -9.15 -2.21
C PRO A 254 16.56 -8.28 -3.43
N LEU A 255 17.23 -7.15 -3.19
CA LEU A 255 17.69 -6.28 -4.28
C LEU A 255 18.73 -7.01 -5.13
N ASP A 256 18.44 -7.13 -6.42
CA ASP A 256 19.31 -7.80 -7.40
C ASP A 256 19.62 -6.90 -8.61
N ASP A 257 20.45 -7.42 -9.52
CA ASP A 257 20.83 -6.71 -10.73
C ASP A 257 19.63 -6.43 -11.65
N VAL A 258 18.61 -7.29 -11.63
CA VAL A 258 17.40 -7.13 -12.45
C VAL A 258 16.62 -5.90 -11.98
N ALA A 259 16.33 -5.83 -10.68
CA ALA A 259 15.66 -4.70 -10.06
C ALA A 259 16.46 -3.40 -10.26
N MET A 260 17.77 -3.42 -10.00
CA MET A 260 18.64 -2.27 -10.21
C MET A 260 18.64 -1.77 -11.67
N ASN A 261 18.70 -2.70 -12.63
CA ASN A 261 18.63 -2.33 -14.05
C ASN A 261 17.28 -1.74 -14.43
N CYS A 262 16.17 -2.25 -13.88
CA CYS A 262 14.85 -1.65 -14.07
C CYS A 262 14.81 -0.22 -13.51
N TYR A 263 15.33 0.03 -12.31
CA TYR A 263 15.35 1.38 -11.73
C TYR A 263 16.16 2.37 -12.56
N ARG A 264 17.35 1.96 -13.02
CA ARG A 264 18.19 2.78 -13.92
C ARG A 264 17.47 3.09 -15.23
N ARG A 265 16.81 2.09 -15.83
CA ARG A 265 16.04 2.28 -17.08
C ARG A 265 14.89 3.27 -16.87
N CYS A 266 14.09 3.10 -15.83
CA CYS A 266 13.02 4.02 -15.46
C CYS A 266 13.53 5.46 -15.32
N ALA A 267 14.62 5.69 -14.58
CA ALA A 267 15.20 7.02 -14.42
C ALA A 267 15.76 7.58 -15.74
N SER A 268 16.42 6.73 -16.55
CA SER A 268 17.04 7.14 -17.81
C SER A 268 16.05 7.48 -18.93
N TYR A 269 14.87 6.86 -18.94
CA TYR A 269 13.82 7.15 -19.94
C TYR A 269 13.48 8.66 -19.97
N TYR A 270 13.43 9.28 -18.78
CA TYR A 270 13.15 10.70 -18.63
C TYR A 270 14.38 11.60 -18.89
N THR A 271 15.60 11.05 -19.03
CA THR A 271 16.82 11.79 -19.40
C THR A 271 16.97 12.03 -20.91
N GLY A 272 16.16 11.41 -21.76
CA GLY A 272 16.25 11.57 -23.22
C GLY A 272 17.44 10.86 -23.88
N ARG A 273 18.11 9.93 -23.18
CA ARG A 273 19.16 9.07 -23.77
C ARG A 273 18.62 7.94 -24.65
N THR A 274 17.30 7.75 -24.70
CA THR A 274 16.61 6.93 -25.69
C THR A 274 15.68 7.85 -26.47
N GLY A 275 16.03 8.14 -27.73
CA GLY A 275 15.19 8.94 -28.63
C GLY A 275 13.82 8.30 -28.89
N PRO A 276 12.88 9.04 -29.50
CA PRO A 276 11.50 8.61 -29.65
C PRO A 276 11.40 7.53 -30.73
N LEU A 277 11.37 6.26 -30.32
CA LEU A 277 10.90 5.16 -31.16
C LEU A 277 9.89 4.35 -30.37
N HIS A 278 8.67 4.40 -30.90
CA HIS A 278 7.49 3.56 -30.63
C HIS A 278 6.77 3.66 -29.27
N ARG A 279 5.61 4.32 -29.37
CA ARG A 279 4.27 3.98 -28.82
C ARG A 279 4.20 3.41 -27.40
N SER A 280 3.38 4.10 -26.61
CA SER A 280 2.87 3.87 -25.26
C SER A 280 2.26 2.49 -24.92
N THR A 281 2.57 1.43 -25.66
CA THR A 281 2.00 0.09 -25.52
C THR A 281 3.01 -0.94 -24.99
N GLU A 282 4.33 -0.65 -25.00
CA GLU A 282 5.36 -1.64 -24.61
C GLU A 282 5.73 -1.65 -23.11
N LEU A 283 5.35 -0.62 -22.34
CA LEU A 283 5.61 -0.59 -20.89
C LEU A 283 4.74 -1.57 -20.09
N ILE A 284 3.65 -2.07 -20.70
CA ILE A 284 2.84 -3.15 -20.14
C ILE A 284 3.46 -4.51 -20.52
N GLY A 285 3.85 -4.70 -21.78
CA GLY A 285 4.36 -6.00 -22.28
C GLY A 285 5.75 -6.43 -21.81
N LEU A 286 6.61 -5.53 -21.31
CA LEU A 286 7.96 -5.89 -20.84
C LEU A 286 8.03 -6.31 -19.36
N CYS A 287 6.98 -6.08 -18.57
CA CYS A 287 6.87 -6.61 -17.20
C CYS A 287 6.08 -7.92 -17.13
N ASP A 288 5.40 -8.32 -18.21
CA ASP A 288 4.56 -9.53 -18.25
C ASP A 288 5.34 -10.79 -18.70
N ASN A 289 6.63 -10.68 -19.00
CA ASN A 289 7.49 -11.80 -19.46
C ASN A 289 8.73 -12.05 -18.58
N ALA A 290 8.65 -11.80 -17.26
CA ALA A 290 9.68 -12.16 -16.28
C ALA A 290 9.09 -12.57 -14.91
#